data_AF-A0A970GVW3-F1
#
_entry.id   AF-A0A970GVW3-F1
#
_cell.length_a   1.000
_cell.length_b   1.000
_cell.length_c   1.000
_cell.angle_alpha   90.00
_cell.angle_beta   90.00
_cell.angle_gamma   90.00
#
_symmetry.space_group_name_H-M   'P 1'
#
loop_
_entity.id
_entity.type
_entity.pdbx_description
1 polymer ?
#
loop_
_entity_poly.entity_id
_entity_poly.type
_entity_poly.pdbx_seq_one_letter_code
_entity_poly.pdbx_strand_id
1 'polypeptide(L)'
;MAPLNTEPTYSTPATRFGTCSWKYDSWRGIVYSGVPKPDYLAGQHADKLTDRVVVRLHGPDREAMDERSGKDWSRIVEARDSEIAALAGMLRDLRKPNRKTWVFVNNHYEGCAPLTIRRIQEKMQGG
;
A
#
# COMPACT_ATOMS: atom_id res chain seq x y z
N MET A 1 24.68 11.94 -40.97
CA MET A 1 23.54 12.23 -40.08
C MET A 1 23.44 11.10 -39.08
N ALA A 2 23.72 11.36 -37.80
CA ALA A 2 23.50 10.39 -36.73
C ALA A 2 22.03 10.47 -36.27
N PRO A 3 21.36 9.35 -35.94
CA PRO A 3 19.97 9.40 -35.50
C PRO A 3 19.85 10.09 -34.13
N LEU A 4 18.77 10.86 -33.99
CA LEU A 4 18.35 11.57 -32.79
C LEU A 4 18.19 10.62 -31.60
N ASN A 5 18.64 11.09 -30.43
CA ASN A 5 18.41 10.51 -29.11
C ASN A 5 17.03 9.86 -28.99
N THR A 6 17.00 8.55 -28.80
CA THR A 6 15.84 7.89 -28.21
C THR A 6 15.86 8.24 -26.72
N GLU A 7 14.95 9.14 -26.30
CA GLU A 7 14.65 9.35 -24.89
C GLU A 7 14.42 7.99 -24.19
N PRO A 8 15.00 7.74 -23.01
CA PRO A 8 14.75 6.51 -22.28
C PRO A 8 13.24 6.42 -22.01
N THR A 9 12.61 5.38 -22.53
CA THR A 9 11.24 5.03 -22.14
C THR A 9 11.27 4.60 -20.68
N TYR A 10 11.00 5.55 -19.78
CA TYR A 10 10.81 5.23 -18.37
C TYR A 10 9.56 4.36 -18.26
N SER A 11 9.77 3.03 -18.24
CA SER A 11 8.76 2.08 -17.81
C SER A 11 8.30 2.53 -16.43
N THR A 12 7.10 3.11 -16.40
CA THR A 12 6.56 3.68 -15.17
C THR A 12 6.41 2.51 -14.19
N PRO A 13 7.00 2.55 -12.98
CA PRO A 13 6.77 1.46 -12.04
C PRO A 13 5.26 1.33 -11.83
N ALA A 14 4.72 0.16 -12.16
CA ALA A 14 3.27 -0.11 -12.16
C ALA A 14 2.61 0.08 -10.78
N THR A 15 3.43 0.18 -9.72
CA THR A 15 3.00 0.48 -8.35
C THR A 15 3.73 1.69 -7.81
N ARG A 16 2.98 2.70 -7.37
CA ARG A 16 3.48 3.92 -6.73
C ARG A 16 3.21 3.85 -5.23
N PHE A 17 4.15 4.32 -4.42
CA PHE A 17 4.05 4.29 -2.96
C PHE A 17 4.01 5.69 -2.38
N GLY A 18 3.26 5.86 -1.30
CA GLY A 18 3.22 7.07 -0.48
C GLY A 18 2.86 6.74 0.96
N THR A 19 2.87 7.76 1.82
CA THR A 19 2.37 7.62 3.20
C THR A 19 0.96 8.19 3.30
N CYS A 20 0.16 7.72 4.28
CA CYS A 20 -1.14 8.32 4.55
C CYS A 20 -1.47 8.38 6.04
N SER A 21 -2.32 9.34 6.40
CA SER A 21 -2.90 9.47 7.73
C SER A 21 -4.19 8.65 7.87
N TRP A 22 -4.75 8.61 9.08
CA TRP A 22 -6.02 7.93 9.36
C TRP A 22 -7.21 8.61 8.67
N LYS A 23 -8.25 7.81 8.43
CA LYS A 23 -9.61 8.29 8.20
C LYS A 23 -10.31 8.46 9.54
N TYR A 24 -11.20 9.44 9.64
CA TYR A 24 -12.01 9.65 10.85
C TYR A 24 -13.40 9.06 10.69
N ASP A 25 -13.94 8.58 11.80
CA ASP A 25 -15.29 8.05 11.91
C ASP A 25 -16.38 9.03 11.47
N SER A 26 -16.15 10.32 11.69
CA SER A 26 -17.02 11.43 11.26
C SER A 26 -17.10 11.60 9.73
N TRP A 27 -16.24 10.93 8.96
CA TRP A 27 -16.27 10.99 7.49
C TRP A 27 -17.21 9.93 6.88
N ARG A 28 -17.79 9.04 7.70
CA ARG A 28 -18.86 8.13 7.26
C ARG A 28 -20.08 8.93 6.82
N GLY A 29 -20.67 8.56 5.67
CA GLY A 29 -21.79 9.27 5.07
C GLY A 29 -21.41 10.55 4.32
N ILE A 30 -20.16 11.03 4.44
CA ILE A 30 -19.63 12.18 3.68
C ILE A 30 -18.70 11.68 2.56
N VAL A 31 -17.73 10.83 2.93
CA VAL A 31 -16.70 10.30 2.01
C VAL A 31 -16.89 8.80 1.77
N TYR A 32 -17.31 8.05 2.79
CA TYR A 32 -17.50 6.60 2.70
C TYR A 32 -18.96 6.22 2.92
N SER A 33 -19.52 5.41 2.02
CA SER A 33 -20.91 4.95 2.09
C SER A 33 -21.15 3.78 3.08
N GLY A 34 -20.12 3.25 3.75
CA GLY A 34 -20.25 2.16 4.72
C GLY A 34 -18.97 1.79 5.47
N VAL A 35 -19.05 0.80 6.38
CA VAL A 35 -17.92 0.25 7.14
C VAL A 35 -17.24 -0.85 6.31
N PRO A 36 -15.99 -0.67 5.84
CA PRO A 36 -15.27 -1.75 5.18
C PRO A 36 -14.86 -2.79 6.22
N LYS A 37 -15.22 -4.06 6.00
CA LYS A 37 -14.61 -5.18 6.73
C LYS A 37 -13.14 -5.30 6.32
N PRO A 38 -12.22 -5.65 7.25
CA PRO A 38 -10.83 -5.89 6.92
C PRO A 38 -10.69 -7.28 6.27
N ASP A 39 -11.31 -7.45 5.12
CA ASP A 39 -11.09 -8.62 4.29
C ASP A 39 -10.05 -8.23 3.23
N TYR A 40 -9.09 -9.11 2.98
CA TYR A 40 -8.13 -9.00 1.88
C TYR A 40 -8.87 -9.21 0.54
N LEU A 41 -9.75 -8.26 0.19
CA LEU A 41 -10.76 -8.39 -0.87
C LEU A 41 -10.19 -8.25 -2.28
N ALA A 42 -9.00 -7.69 -2.44
CA ALA A 42 -8.49 -7.36 -3.77
C ALA A 42 -8.20 -8.62 -4.63
N GLY A 43 -7.86 -9.76 -4.02
CA GLY A 43 -7.69 -11.02 -4.74
C GLY A 43 -9.01 -11.63 -5.21
N GLN A 44 -10.06 -11.58 -4.38
CA GLN A 44 -11.35 -12.24 -4.64
C GLN A 44 -12.25 -11.47 -5.60
N HIS A 45 -11.98 -10.18 -5.83
CA HIS A 45 -12.79 -9.30 -6.68
C HIS A 45 -11.95 -8.50 -7.69
N ALA A 46 -10.81 -9.06 -8.12
CA ALA A 46 -9.89 -8.40 -9.04
C ALA A 46 -10.55 -8.04 -10.40
N ASP A 47 -11.62 -8.75 -10.76
CA ASP A 47 -12.51 -8.53 -11.91
C ASP A 47 -13.37 -7.26 -11.78
N LYS A 48 -13.68 -6.84 -10.54
CA LYS A 48 -14.44 -5.62 -10.24
C LYS A 48 -13.57 -4.37 -10.16
N LEU A 49 -12.25 -4.52 -10.18
CA LEU A 49 -11.31 -3.42 -10.07
C LEU A 49 -11.10 -2.75 -11.44
N THR A 50 -11.18 -1.43 -11.47
CA THR A 50 -10.91 -0.60 -12.66
C THR A 50 -9.42 -0.59 -13.01
N ASP A 51 -9.06 0.18 -14.03
CA ASP A 51 -7.68 0.44 -14.43
C ASP A 51 -6.86 1.23 -13.37
N ARG A 52 -7.51 1.77 -12.33
CA ARG A 52 -6.88 2.55 -11.26
C ARG A 52 -7.25 1.97 -9.90
N VAL A 53 -6.24 1.55 -9.14
CA VAL A 53 -6.44 0.94 -7.82
C VAL A 53 -5.67 1.72 -6.76
N VAL A 54 -6.35 2.02 -5.65
CA VAL A 54 -5.74 2.61 -4.45
C VAL A 54 -5.84 1.62 -3.30
N VAL A 55 -4.69 1.26 -2.72
CA VAL A 55 -4.56 0.41 -1.53
C VAL A 55 -4.11 1.30 -0.37
N ARG A 56 -4.73 1.16 0.80
CA ARG A 56 -4.35 1.91 2.02
C ARG A 56 -4.12 0.95 3.17
N LEU A 57 -2.91 0.94 3.72
CA LEU A 57 -2.55 0.16 4.90
C LEU A 57 -2.68 1.05 6.13
N HIS A 58 -3.68 0.80 6.96
CA HIS A 58 -3.97 1.63 8.13
C HIS A 58 -3.38 1.08 9.43
N GLY A 59 -3.31 -0.24 9.57
CA GLY A 59 -3.13 -0.90 10.87
C GLY A 59 -4.49 -1.11 11.56
N PRO A 60 -4.63 -2.17 12.35
CA PRO A 60 -5.91 -2.56 12.93
C PRO A 60 -6.31 -1.71 14.14
N ASP A 61 -5.33 -1.20 14.88
CA ASP A 61 -5.54 -0.50 16.15
C ASP A 61 -4.60 0.70 16.25
N ARG A 62 -5.20 1.89 16.31
CA ARG A 62 -4.46 3.14 16.43
C ARG A 62 -3.94 3.34 17.84
N GLU A 63 -4.80 3.17 18.84
CA GLU A 63 -4.49 3.51 20.23
C GLU A 63 -3.40 2.60 20.79
N ALA A 64 -3.53 1.28 20.55
CA ALA A 64 -2.52 0.32 20.96
C ALA A 64 -1.17 0.53 20.25
N MET A 65 -1.18 1.08 19.04
CA MET A 65 0.05 1.37 18.30
C MET A 65 0.67 2.70 18.74
N ASP A 66 -0.13 3.73 19.02
CA ASP A 66 0.32 4.99 19.64
C ASP A 66 1.00 4.71 20.99
N GLU A 67 0.42 3.82 21.82
CA GLU A 67 1.00 3.40 23.09
C GLU A 67 2.33 2.65 22.92
N ARG A 68 2.35 1.57 22.10
CA ARG A 68 3.56 0.73 21.92
C ARG A 68 4.71 1.44 21.23
N SER A 69 4.39 2.35 20.31
CA SER A 69 5.40 3.18 19.64
C SER A 69 5.99 4.24 20.55
N GLY A 70 5.24 4.72 21.55
CA GLY A 70 5.63 5.90 22.32
C GLY A 70 5.82 7.13 21.43
N LYS A 71 5.10 7.21 20.29
CA LYS A 71 5.28 8.21 19.22
C LYS A 71 6.65 8.16 18.52
N ASP A 72 7.47 7.15 18.79
CA ASP A 72 8.67 6.86 18.02
C ASP A 72 8.30 6.02 16.78
N TRP A 73 8.31 6.68 15.63
CA TRP A 73 8.00 6.07 14.33
C TRP A 73 9.26 5.75 13.50
N SER A 74 10.43 5.68 14.15
CA SER A 74 11.72 5.43 13.48
C SER A 74 12.01 3.95 13.24
N ARG A 75 11.22 3.05 13.82
CA ARG A 75 11.43 1.60 13.81
C ARG A 75 10.15 0.82 13.53
N ILE A 76 10.32 -0.44 13.15
CA ILE A 76 9.22 -1.40 13.16
C ILE A 76 8.88 -1.73 14.62
N VAL A 77 7.63 -1.48 14.99
CA VAL A 77 7.05 -1.76 16.31
C VAL A 77 6.36 -3.13 16.31
N GLU A 78 5.70 -3.49 15.22
CA GLU A 78 5.03 -4.78 15.04
C GLU A 78 5.26 -5.28 13.61
N ALA A 79 6.16 -6.25 13.45
CA ALA A 79 6.44 -6.84 12.15
C ALA A 79 5.26 -7.71 11.68
N ARG A 80 4.80 -7.48 10.45
CA ARG A 80 3.68 -8.21 9.84
C ARG A 80 4.15 -9.04 8.64
N ASP A 81 5.17 -9.87 8.84
CA ASP A 81 5.91 -10.52 7.74
C ASP A 81 5.02 -11.31 6.76
N SER A 82 4.06 -12.08 7.28
CA SER A 82 3.12 -12.86 6.48
C SER A 82 2.18 -11.97 5.66
N GLU A 83 1.67 -10.90 6.27
CA GLU A 83 0.81 -9.92 5.61
C GLU A 83 1.57 -9.13 4.54
N ILE A 84 2.82 -8.74 4.80
CA ILE A 84 3.69 -8.07 3.82
C ILE A 84 3.95 -8.99 2.63
N ALA A 85 4.21 -10.29 2.86
CA ALA A 85 4.40 -11.26 1.78
C ALA A 85 3.12 -11.46 0.95
N ALA A 86 1.96 -11.60 1.61
CA ALA A 86 0.67 -11.73 0.94
C ALA A 86 0.34 -10.47 0.13
N LEU A 87 0.56 -9.29 0.70
CA LEU A 87 0.38 -8.01 0.04
C LEU A 87 1.29 -7.88 -1.19
N ALA A 88 2.55 -8.28 -1.10
CA ALA A 88 3.47 -8.25 -2.25
C ALA A 88 2.99 -9.17 -3.38
N GLY A 89 2.45 -10.36 -3.07
CA GLY A 89 1.79 -11.23 -4.04
C GLY A 89 0.62 -10.54 -4.73
N MET A 90 -0.33 -10.02 -3.95
CA MET A 90 -1.50 -9.30 -4.43
C MET A 90 -1.11 -8.08 -5.31
N LEU A 91 -0.12 -7.30 -4.89
CA LEU A 91 0.35 -6.14 -5.66
C LEU A 91 0.99 -6.54 -6.98
N ARG A 92 1.68 -7.69 -7.06
CA ARG A 92 2.18 -8.25 -8.33
C ARG A 92 1.01 -8.64 -9.24
N ASP A 93 -0.02 -9.28 -8.72
CA ASP A 93 -1.21 -9.66 -9.50
C ASP A 93 -1.97 -8.43 -10.03
N LEU A 94 -1.95 -7.33 -9.28
CA LEU A 94 -2.54 -6.07 -9.68
C LEU A 94 -1.76 -5.37 -10.80
N ARG A 95 -0.48 -5.69 -11.06
CA ARG A 95 0.35 -5.09 -12.13
C ARG A 95 0.01 -5.56 -13.55
N LYS A 96 -1.05 -6.35 -13.76
CA LYS A 96 -1.54 -6.74 -15.10
C LYS A 96 -1.66 -5.50 -16.01
N PRO A 97 -1.40 -5.63 -17.34
CA PRO A 97 -0.68 -4.64 -18.16
C PRO A 97 -1.23 -3.20 -18.22
N ASN A 98 -2.46 -2.95 -17.80
CA ASN A 98 -3.09 -1.61 -17.87
C ASN A 98 -3.52 -1.04 -16.51
N ARG A 99 -3.14 -1.66 -15.39
CA ARG A 99 -3.63 -1.25 -14.06
C ARG A 99 -2.60 -0.43 -13.29
N LYS A 100 -2.94 0.83 -13.02
CA LYS A 100 -2.15 1.76 -12.22
C LYS A 100 -2.52 1.58 -10.76
N THR A 101 -1.53 1.22 -9.94
CA THR A 101 -1.75 0.96 -8.51
C THR A 101 -1.01 1.97 -7.65
N TRP A 102 -1.70 2.57 -6.68
CA TRP A 102 -1.12 3.40 -5.64
C TRP A 102 -1.29 2.72 -4.29
N VAL A 103 -0.22 2.64 -3.50
CA VAL A 103 -0.21 2.05 -2.18
C VAL A 103 0.18 3.12 -1.18
N PHE A 104 -0.69 3.39 -0.21
CA PHE A 104 -0.43 4.33 0.86
C PHE A 104 -0.29 3.60 2.18
N VAL A 105 0.80 3.86 2.90
CA VAL A 105 1.11 3.20 4.16
C VAL A 105 1.00 4.19 5.31
N ASN A 106 0.27 3.82 6.35
CA ASN A 106 0.19 4.52 7.60
C ASN A 106 1.21 3.94 8.59
N ASN A 107 1.85 4.78 9.39
CA ASN A 107 2.79 4.34 10.42
C ASN A 107 2.14 3.39 11.43
N HIS A 108 0.82 3.47 11.61
CA HIS A 108 0.11 2.57 12.52
C HIS A 108 0.03 1.12 12.03
N TYR A 109 0.48 0.81 10.81
CA TYR A 109 0.48 -0.56 10.29
C TYR A 109 1.58 -1.43 10.93
N GLU A 110 2.87 -1.09 10.78
CA GLU A 110 3.98 -1.80 11.44
C GLU A 110 4.82 -0.91 12.37
N GLY A 111 4.50 0.38 12.52
CA GLY A 111 5.26 1.35 13.34
C GLY A 111 6.13 2.33 12.54
N CYS A 112 6.36 2.11 11.24
CA CYS A 112 7.12 3.05 10.41
C CYS A 112 6.74 2.92 8.93
N ALA A 113 6.01 3.90 8.39
CA ALA A 113 5.53 3.82 7.01
C ALA A 113 6.66 3.71 5.96
N PRO A 114 7.76 4.50 6.02
CA PRO A 114 8.88 4.34 5.09
C PRO A 114 9.54 2.94 5.13
N LEU A 115 9.76 2.39 6.34
CA LEU A 115 10.37 1.06 6.48
C LEU A 115 9.43 -0.05 5.99
N THR A 116 8.13 0.07 6.25
CA THR A 116 7.12 -0.83 5.68
C THR A 116 7.09 -0.77 4.16
N ILE A 117 7.12 0.42 3.56
CA ILE A 117 7.16 0.59 2.09
C ILE A 117 8.38 -0.14 1.52
N ARG A 118 9.55 0.04 2.14
CA ARG A 118 10.77 -0.65 1.74
C ARG A 118 10.61 -2.17 1.80
N ARG A 119 10.07 -2.71 2.90
CA ARG A 119 9.81 -4.15 3.07
C ARG A 119 8.87 -4.71 1.99
N ILE A 120 7.81 -3.96 1.64
CA ILE A 120 6.89 -4.36 0.56
C ILE A 120 7.63 -4.37 -0.78
N GLN A 121 8.42 -3.33 -1.08
CA GLN A 121 9.19 -3.24 -2.33
C GLN A 121 10.20 -4.39 -2.46
N GLU A 122 10.94 -4.70 -1.40
CA GLU A 122 11.88 -5.82 -1.36
C GLU A 122 11.17 -7.16 -1.61
N LYS A 123 10.01 -7.40 -0.97
CA LYS A 123 9.20 -8.62 -1.21
C LYS A 123 8.56 -8.69 -2.60
N MET A 124 8.33 -7.55 -3.24
CA MET A 124 7.86 -7.53 -4.64
C MET A 124 8.97 -7.84 -5.65
N GLN A 125 10.23 -7.60 -5.30
CA GLN A 125 11.41 -7.83 -6.16
C GLN A 125 12.00 -9.22 -5.98
N GLY A 126 11.94 -9.80 -4.77
CA GLY A 126 12.35 -11.18 -4.50
C GLY A 126 11.22 -12.18 -4.77
N GLY A 127 11.22 -12.75 -5.98
CA GLY A 127 10.37 -13.87 -6.39
C GLY A 127 11.21 -14.99 -6.95
#